data_AF-A0A248TIL5-F1
#
_entry.id   AF-A0A248TIL5-F1
#
_cell.length_a   1.000
_cell.length_b   1.000
_cell.length_c   1.000
_cell.angle_alpha   90.00
_cell.angle_beta   90.00
_cell.angle_gamma   90.00
#
_symmetry.space_group_name_H-M   'P 1'
#
loop_
_entity.id
_entity.type
_entity.pdbx_description
1 polymer ?
#
loop_
_entity_poly.entity_id
_entity_poly.type
_entity_poly.pdbx_seq_one_letter_code
_entity_poly.pdbx_strand_id
1 'polypeptide(L)'
;MRRLKEIYRYMLFRLFGRKSRKVGWALFAPLKIFPEYIVDTENGQVTGLVMYDEKVYLTVVVDVLNEKTSVKGSLRRIHKFTKPFKKHNYIEMIEEEAKFLLEDKCPNE
;
A
#
# COMPACT_ATOMS: atom_id res chain seq x y z
N MET A 1 -15.31 41.28 37.87
CA MET A 1 -14.32 40.16 37.84
C MET A 1 -14.69 38.97 36.94
N ARG A 2 -15.98 38.64 36.68
CA ARG A 2 -16.36 37.47 35.85
C ARG A 2 -15.99 37.59 34.35
N ARG A 3 -16.23 38.74 33.72
CA ARG A 3 -15.91 38.98 32.29
C ARG A 3 -14.41 38.85 31.98
N LEU A 4 -13.55 39.27 32.90
CA LEU A 4 -12.09 39.19 32.71
C LEU A 4 -11.61 37.73 32.67
N LYS A 5 -12.23 36.85 33.48
CA LYS A 5 -11.96 35.41 33.46
C LYS A 5 -12.40 34.76 32.15
N GLU A 6 -13.51 35.18 31.57
CA GLU A 6 -13.97 34.68 30.26
C GLU A 6 -13.04 35.09 29.13
N ILE A 7 -12.57 36.35 29.12
CA ILE A 7 -11.61 36.85 28.13
C ILE A 7 -10.28 36.10 28.25
N TYR A 8 -9.78 35.88 29.48
CA TYR A 8 -8.57 35.11 29.71
C TYR A 8 -8.73 33.65 29.26
N ARG A 9 -9.87 33.03 29.55
CA ARG A 9 -10.17 31.65 29.15
C ARG A 9 -10.28 31.51 27.63
N TYR A 10 -10.86 32.50 26.96
CA TYR A 10 -10.91 32.60 25.50
C TYR A 10 -9.51 32.75 24.90
N MET A 11 -8.67 33.64 25.45
CA MET A 11 -7.28 33.78 25.00
C MET A 11 -6.46 32.52 25.24
N LEU A 12 -6.59 31.84 26.39
CA LEU A 12 -5.92 30.57 26.65
C LEU A 12 -6.36 29.47 25.68
N PHE A 13 -7.66 29.38 25.37
CA PHE A 13 -8.15 28.44 24.38
C PHE A 13 -7.65 28.78 22.97
N ARG A 14 -7.50 30.06 22.62
CA ARG A 14 -6.94 30.46 21.31
C ARG A 14 -5.44 30.19 21.20
N LEU A 15 -4.68 30.37 22.27
CA LEU A 15 -3.21 30.20 22.29
C LEU A 15 -2.79 28.74 22.52
N PHE A 16 -3.52 28.01 23.36
CA PHE A 16 -3.16 26.65 23.80
C PHE A 16 -4.24 25.59 23.52
N GLY A 17 -5.35 25.98 22.87
CA GLY A 17 -6.37 25.04 22.42
C GLY A 17 -5.75 24.04 21.46
N ARG A 18 -5.64 22.80 21.93
CA ARG A 18 -5.18 21.64 21.15
C ARG A 18 -5.83 21.67 19.77
N LYS A 19 -5.01 21.89 18.72
CA LYS A 19 -5.37 21.51 17.35
C LYS A 19 -5.89 20.06 17.38
N SER A 20 -7.04 19.82 16.77
CA SER A 20 -7.56 18.47 16.55
C SER A 20 -6.48 17.62 15.87
N ARG A 21 -5.98 16.61 16.58
CA ARG A 21 -4.78 15.85 16.22
C ARG A 21 -5.04 14.75 15.19
N LYS A 22 -6.03 14.91 14.31
CA LYS A 22 -6.48 13.86 13.37
C LYS A 22 -7.01 14.43 12.06
N VAL A 23 -6.24 15.27 11.38
CA VAL A 23 -6.42 15.45 9.93
C VAL A 23 -5.36 14.56 9.30
N GLY A 24 -5.71 13.29 9.06
CA GLY A 24 -4.88 12.40 8.27
C GLY A 24 -4.95 12.89 6.82
N TRP A 25 -3.81 13.22 6.23
CA TRP A 25 -3.74 13.53 4.81
C TRP A 25 -3.36 12.24 4.08
N ALA A 26 -4.23 11.77 3.18
CA ALA A 26 -3.89 10.70 2.26
C ALA A 26 -3.13 11.31 1.08
N LEU A 27 -1.84 10.98 0.94
CA LEU A 27 -1.09 11.35 -0.24
C LEU A 27 -1.38 10.33 -1.34
N PHE A 28 -2.23 10.68 -2.29
CA PHE A 28 -2.39 9.88 -3.50
C PHE A 28 -1.16 10.09 -4.40
N ALA A 29 -0.45 9.00 -4.67
CA ALA A 29 0.68 9.01 -5.59
C ALA A 29 0.41 7.99 -6.71
N PRO A 30 0.42 8.40 -7.99
CA PRO A 30 0.18 7.47 -9.08
C PRO A 30 1.30 6.43 -9.16
N LEU A 31 0.92 5.17 -9.35
CA LEU A 31 1.86 4.10 -9.66
C LEU A 31 2.47 4.33 -11.04
N LYS A 32 3.79 4.44 -11.11
CA LYS A 32 4.53 4.62 -12.36
C LYS A 32 4.88 3.30 -13.04
N ILE A 33 4.94 2.23 -12.25
CA ILE A 33 5.25 0.89 -12.68
C ILE A 33 4.18 -0.01 -12.10
N PHE A 34 3.40 -0.64 -12.97
CA PHE A 34 2.37 -1.60 -12.60
C PHE A 34 2.95 -3.01 -12.66
N PRO A 35 2.63 -3.88 -11.68
CA PRO A 35 2.93 -5.29 -11.81
C PRO A 35 2.11 -5.92 -12.94
N GLU A 36 2.75 -6.82 -13.68
CA GLU A 36 2.05 -7.76 -14.55
C GLU A 36 1.77 -9.04 -13.76
N TYR A 37 0.60 -9.65 -13.98
CA TYR A 37 0.16 -10.80 -13.21
C TYR A 37 0.03 -12.03 -14.10
N ILE A 38 0.58 -13.15 -13.62
CA ILE A 38 0.38 -14.49 -14.19
C ILE A 38 -0.37 -15.30 -13.15
N VAL A 39 -1.56 -15.77 -13.50
CA VAL A 39 -2.44 -16.50 -12.59
C VAL A 39 -2.40 -17.98 -12.94
N ASP A 40 -1.98 -18.81 -12.00
CA ASP A 40 -2.07 -20.26 -12.04
C ASP A 40 -3.19 -20.71 -11.10
N THR A 41 -4.38 -20.86 -11.68
CA THR A 41 -5.58 -21.26 -10.91
C THR A 41 -5.50 -22.72 -10.43
N GLU A 42 -4.79 -23.60 -11.14
CA GLU A 42 -4.69 -25.02 -10.75
C GLU A 42 -3.89 -25.18 -9.45
N ASN A 43 -2.79 -24.43 -9.32
CA ASN A 43 -1.95 -24.45 -8.13
C ASN A 43 -2.34 -23.40 -7.09
N GLY A 44 -3.35 -22.55 -7.37
CA GLY A 44 -3.74 -21.44 -6.49
C GLY A 44 -2.62 -20.42 -6.29
N GLN A 45 -1.82 -20.18 -7.34
CA GLN A 45 -0.65 -19.32 -7.31
C GLN A 45 -0.79 -18.12 -8.24
N VAL A 46 -0.29 -16.98 -7.81
CA VAL A 46 -0.23 -15.76 -8.61
C VAL A 46 1.19 -15.24 -8.60
N THR A 47 1.74 -14.99 -9.78
CA THR A 47 3.07 -14.39 -9.94
C THR A 47 2.92 -12.95 -10.40
N GLY A 48 3.31 -12.00 -9.55
CA GLY A 48 3.44 -10.59 -9.89
C GLY A 48 4.85 -10.24 -10.34
N LEU A 49 4.97 -9.66 -11.53
CA LEU A 49 6.21 -9.22 -12.15
C LEU A 49 6.27 -7.69 -12.20
N VAL A 50 7.23 -7.09 -11.48
CA VAL A 50 7.49 -5.65 -11.56
C VAL A 50 8.56 -5.40 -12.62
N MET A 51 8.11 -4.92 -13.78
CA MET A 51 8.94 -4.71 -14.95
C MET A 51 9.18 -3.23 -15.23
N TYR A 52 10.38 -2.91 -15.74
CA TYR A 52 10.70 -1.59 -16.24
C TYR A 52 11.68 -1.73 -17.39
N ASP A 53 11.42 -1.07 -18.52
CA ASP A 53 12.30 -1.15 -19.70
C ASP A 53 12.57 -2.61 -20.10
N GLU A 54 11.48 -3.38 -20.23
CA GLU A 54 11.46 -4.83 -20.58
C GLU A 54 12.23 -5.76 -19.62
N LYS A 55 12.70 -5.25 -18.48
CA LYS A 55 13.45 -6.03 -17.49
C LYS A 55 12.64 -6.24 -16.21
N VAL A 56 12.63 -7.48 -15.73
CA VAL A 56 12.04 -7.85 -14.45
C VAL A 56 12.99 -7.46 -13.32
N TYR A 57 12.52 -6.62 -12.39
CA TYR A 57 13.30 -6.21 -11.21
C TYR A 57 12.83 -6.88 -9.93
N LEU A 58 11.55 -7.22 -9.83
CA LEU A 58 10.97 -7.91 -8.69
C LEU A 58 9.97 -8.95 -9.21
N THR A 59 10.06 -10.15 -8.67
CA THR A 59 9.11 -11.23 -8.86
C THR A 59 8.56 -11.59 -7.49
N VAL A 60 7.24 -11.57 -7.36
CA VAL A 60 6.52 -11.98 -6.16
C VAL A 60 5.62 -13.14 -6.56
N VAL A 61 5.85 -14.30 -5.97
CA VAL A 61 4.99 -15.48 -6.16
C VAL A 61 4.19 -15.64 -4.88
N VAL A 62 2.87 -15.51 -4.99
CA VAL A 62 1.92 -15.65 -3.89
C VAL A 62 1.20 -16.98 -4.08
N ASP A 63 1.39 -17.89 -3.14
CA ASP A 63 0.60 -19.10 -3.00
C ASP A 63 -0.50 -18.81 -2.00
N VAL A 64 -1.71 -18.59 -2.52
CA VAL A 64 -2.86 -18.18 -1.70
C VAL A 64 -3.38 -19.34 -0.86
N LEU A 65 -3.33 -20.56 -1.38
CA LEU A 65 -3.78 -21.77 -0.67
C LEU A 65 -2.92 -22.08 0.56
N ASN A 66 -1.61 -21.89 0.45
CA ASN A 66 -0.67 -22.17 1.53
C ASN A 66 -0.27 -20.95 2.35
N GLU A 67 -0.85 -19.77 2.07
CA GLU A 67 -0.50 -18.48 2.69
C GLU A 67 1.00 -18.17 2.63
N LYS A 68 1.65 -18.49 1.51
CA LYS A 68 3.10 -18.34 1.34
C LYS A 68 3.42 -17.34 0.25
N THR A 69 4.27 -16.39 0.57
CA THR A 69 4.83 -15.45 -0.41
C THR A 69 6.32 -15.66 -0.58
N SER A 70 6.74 -15.91 -1.81
CA SER A 70 8.15 -15.98 -2.21
C SER A 70 8.52 -14.74 -3.02
N VAL A 71 9.63 -14.10 -2.66
CA VAL A 71 10.05 -12.84 -3.29
C VAL A 71 11.47 -12.93 -3.81
N LYS A 72 11.63 -12.68 -5.11
CA LYS A 72 12.93 -12.65 -5.79
C LYS A 72 13.20 -11.28 -6.41
N GLY A 73 14.43 -10.80 -6.29
CA GLY A 73 14.85 -9.54 -6.92
C GLY A 73 14.78 -8.30 -6.02
N SER A 74 15.05 -7.15 -6.62
CA SER A 74 15.23 -5.86 -5.96
C SER A 74 14.92 -4.67 -6.86
N LEU A 75 14.18 -3.70 -6.32
CA LEU A 75 13.86 -2.44 -6.97
C LEU A 75 14.97 -1.38 -6.87
N ARG A 76 16.12 -1.68 -6.24
CA ARG A 76 17.20 -0.70 -5.97
C ARG A 76 17.64 0.05 -7.24
N ARG A 77 17.71 -0.65 -8.38
CA ARG A 77 18.14 -0.10 -9.67
C ARG A 77 17.12 0.89 -10.25
N ILE A 78 15.84 0.70 -9.98
CA ILE A 78 14.73 1.51 -10.49
C ILE A 78 14.06 2.36 -9.40
N HIS A 79 14.70 2.52 -8.24
CA HIS A 79 14.11 3.21 -7.08
C HIS A 79 13.63 4.65 -7.37
N LYS A 80 14.23 5.33 -8.36
CA LYS A 80 13.82 6.67 -8.78
C LYS A 80 12.44 6.66 -9.45
N PHE A 81 12.11 5.58 -10.16
CA PHE A 81 10.86 5.39 -10.86
C PHE A 81 9.78 4.78 -9.98
N THR A 82 10.16 3.99 -8.97
CA THR A 82 9.19 3.39 -8.05
C THR A 82 8.74 4.33 -6.93
N LYS A 83 9.47 5.42 -6.65
CA LYS A 83 9.09 6.38 -5.60
C LYS A 83 7.68 6.95 -5.83
N PRO A 84 6.86 7.08 -4.77
CA PRO A 84 7.19 6.86 -3.36
C PRO A 84 7.14 5.39 -2.89
N PHE A 85 6.69 4.48 -3.75
CA PHE A 85 6.52 3.06 -3.43
C PHE A 85 7.87 2.33 -3.24
N LYS A 86 7.90 1.51 -2.20
CA LYS A 86 9.02 0.65 -1.83
C LYS A 86 8.67 -0.80 -2.14
N LYS A 87 9.67 -1.68 -2.05
CA LYS A 87 9.52 -3.13 -2.29
C LYS A 87 8.34 -3.75 -1.53
N HIS A 88 8.14 -3.41 -0.25
CA HIS A 88 7.03 -3.96 0.53
C HIS A 88 5.66 -3.53 -0.01
N ASN A 89 5.51 -2.30 -0.51
CA ASN A 89 4.24 -1.85 -1.07
C ASN A 89 3.85 -2.64 -2.32
N TYR A 90 4.84 -3.02 -3.14
CA TYR A 90 4.59 -3.90 -4.28
C TYR A 90 4.22 -5.32 -3.85
N ILE A 91 4.88 -5.85 -2.83
CA ILE A 91 4.55 -7.18 -2.30
C ILE A 91 3.11 -7.18 -1.77
N GLU A 92 2.75 -6.23 -0.92
CA GLU A 92 1.42 -6.07 -0.33
C GLU A 92 0.34 -5.92 -1.41
N MET A 93 0.57 -5.06 -2.41
CA MET A 93 -0.33 -4.90 -3.56
C MET A 93 -0.52 -6.20 -4.34
N ILE A 94 0.56 -6.94 -4.59
CA ILE A 94 0.48 -8.21 -5.32
C ILE A 94 -0.22 -9.28 -4.49
N GLU A 95 -0.03 -9.30 -3.17
CA GLU A 95 -0.73 -10.21 -2.25
C GLU A 95 -2.23 -9.93 -2.20
N GLU A 96 -2.64 -8.66 -2.12
CA GLU A 96 -4.06 -8.26 -2.16
C GLU A 96 -4.70 -8.60 -3.50
N GLU A 97 -4.02 -8.28 -4.61
CA GLU A 97 -4.51 -8.61 -5.95
C GLU A 97 -4.60 -10.13 -6.16
N ALA A 98 -3.62 -10.88 -5.67
CA ALA A 98 -3.62 -12.35 -5.78
C ALA A 98 -4.82 -12.98 -5.08
N LYS A 99 -5.19 -12.48 -3.89
CA LYS A 99 -6.39 -12.92 -3.18
C LYS A 99 -7.64 -12.60 -3.98
N PHE A 100 -7.75 -11.38 -4.49
CA PHE A 100 -8.89 -10.97 -5.30
C PHE A 100 -9.05 -11.84 -6.57
N LEU A 101 -7.97 -12.06 -7.32
CA LEU A 101 -7.99 -12.83 -8.57
C LEU A 101 -8.36 -14.31 -8.39
N LEU A 102 -8.15 -14.87 -7.19
CA LEU A 102 -8.47 -16.26 -6.87
C LEU A 102 -9.80 -16.40 -6.09
N GLU A 103 -10.18 -15.42 -5.27
CA GLU A 103 -11.50 -15.37 -4.60
C GLU A 103 -12.64 -15.33 -5.62
N ASP A 104 -12.49 -14.57 -6.71
CA ASP A 104 -13.53 -14.45 -7.75
C ASP A 104 -13.76 -15.75 -8.55
N LYS A 105 -12.90 -16.76 -8.38
CA LYS A 105 -12.96 -18.05 -9.09
C LYS A 105 -13.34 -19.24 -8.21
N CYS A 106 -13.42 -19.08 -6.90
CA CYS A 106 -13.99 -20.07 -5.98
C CYS A 106 -15.35 -19.54 -5.48
N PRO A 107 -16.46 -19.78 -6.20
CA PRO A 107 -17.76 -19.48 -5.63
C PRO A 107 -17.91 -20.35 -4.39
N ASN A 108 -18.09 -19.73 -3.23
CA ASN A 108 -18.46 -20.43 -2.01
C ASN A 108 -19.67 -21.32 -2.33
N GLU A 109 -19.51 -22.64 -2.15
CA GLU A 109 -20.59 -23.64 -2.24
C GLU A 109 -21.70 -23.38 -1.22
#